data_AF-A0A109BLP4-F1
#
_entry.id   AF-A0A109BLP4-F1
#
_cell.length_a   1.000
_cell.length_b   1.000
_cell.length_c   1.000
_cell.angle_alpha   90.00
_cell.angle_beta   90.00
_cell.angle_gamma   90.00
#
_symmetry.space_group_name_H-M   'P 1'
#
loop_
_entity.id
_entity.type
_entity.pdbx_description
1 polymer ?
#
loop_
_entity_poly.entity_id
_entity_poly.type
_entity_poly.pdbx_seq_one_letter_code
_entity_poly.pdbx_strand_id
1 'polypeptide(L)'
;MTAAGAPATLRDLGAYPNSLFAWRAAVKEKYGHEFNSWRYSKERNVDCKESGGKWTCTRTAVPCIDKLHQLTGAAKEAIKKKECKTESLSSYGARKKYRMEAEKQAIYGWEIDVRQKHGKEWAVWANAVDADIDCRGLKGGNTQCIALATACLP
;
A
#
# COMPACT_ATOMS: atom_id res chain seq x y z
N MET A 1 -11.81 -5.07 -17.39
CA MET A 1 -11.23 -3.76 -17.03
C MET A 1 -10.02 -4.02 -16.15
N THR A 2 -8.80 -3.93 -16.68
CA THR A 2 -7.58 -4.31 -15.97
C THR A 2 -6.63 -3.12 -15.93
N ALA A 3 -5.96 -2.90 -14.79
CA ALA A 3 -4.97 -1.85 -14.60
C ALA A 3 -3.59 -2.48 -14.35
N ALA A 4 -2.56 -1.90 -14.97
CA ALA A 4 -1.16 -2.25 -14.76
C ALA A 4 -0.40 -1.02 -14.28
N GLY A 5 0.40 -1.16 -13.22
CA GLY A 5 1.34 -0.12 -12.81
C GLY A 5 2.56 -0.08 -13.74
N ALA A 6 3.21 1.07 -13.84
CA ALA A 6 4.51 1.16 -14.49
C ALA A 6 5.52 0.21 -13.81
N PRO A 7 6.43 -0.43 -14.57
CA PRO A 7 7.43 -1.32 -14.01
C PRO A 7 8.37 -0.56 -13.08
N ALA A 8 8.46 -1.00 -11.83
CA ALA A 8 9.39 -0.42 -10.87
C ALA A 8 10.74 -1.14 -10.91
N THR A 9 11.82 -0.40 -11.17
CA THR A 9 13.18 -0.92 -11.28
C THR A 9 14.07 -0.42 -10.15
N LEU A 10 14.62 -1.33 -9.33
CA LEU A 10 15.65 -1.01 -8.33
C LEU A 10 16.67 -2.15 -8.23
N ARG A 11 17.86 -1.84 -7.68
CA ARG A 11 18.94 -2.81 -7.43
C ARG A 11 18.58 -3.86 -6.37
N ASP A 12 17.43 -3.73 -5.69
CA ASP A 12 17.03 -4.54 -4.54
C ASP A 12 15.50 -4.74 -4.43
N LEU A 13 15.05 -5.12 -3.22
CA LEU A 13 13.65 -5.35 -2.84
C LEU A 13 12.74 -4.11 -3.01
N GLY A 14 13.27 -2.92 -3.27
CA GLY A 14 12.49 -1.69 -3.47
C GLY A 14 11.60 -1.70 -4.72
N ALA A 15 11.89 -2.57 -5.70
CA ALA A 15 11.05 -2.75 -6.89
C ALA A 15 9.62 -3.18 -6.53
N TYR A 16 9.46 -4.02 -5.50
CA TYR A 16 8.16 -4.51 -5.05
C TYR A 16 7.25 -3.43 -4.43
N PRO A 17 7.68 -2.60 -3.46
CA PRO A 17 6.91 -1.45 -2.99
C PRO A 17 6.60 -0.48 -4.11
N ASN A 18 7.59 -0.18 -4.96
CA ASN A 18 7.43 0.81 -6.02
C ASN A 18 6.41 0.36 -7.07
N SER A 19 6.30 -0.94 -7.33
CA SER A 19 5.23 -1.47 -8.20
C SER A 19 3.83 -1.25 -7.62
N LEU A 20 3.68 -1.19 -6.28
CA LEU A 20 2.41 -0.84 -5.62
C LEU A 20 2.07 0.63 -5.83
N PHE A 21 3.03 1.54 -5.59
CA PHE A 21 2.84 2.96 -5.88
C PHE A 21 2.48 3.20 -7.35
N ALA A 22 3.21 2.57 -8.27
CA ALA A 22 2.99 2.72 -9.70
C ALA A 22 1.59 2.22 -10.13
N TRP A 23 1.12 1.10 -9.57
CA TRP A 23 -0.23 0.61 -9.84
C TRP A 23 -1.30 1.53 -9.25
N ARG A 24 -1.13 2.01 -8.02
CA ARG A 24 -2.07 2.94 -7.38
C ARG A 24 -2.18 4.26 -8.14
N ALA A 25 -1.06 4.78 -8.65
CA ALA A 25 -1.05 5.98 -9.49
C ALA A 25 -1.84 5.75 -10.79
N ALA A 26 -1.57 4.65 -11.51
CA ALA A 26 -2.27 4.30 -12.75
C ALA A 26 -3.78 4.10 -12.54
N VAL A 27 -4.18 3.49 -11.41
CA VAL A 27 -5.60 3.32 -11.07
C VAL A 27 -6.25 4.66 -10.74
N LYS A 28 -5.60 5.49 -9.91
CA LYS A 28 -6.12 6.81 -9.54
C LYS A 28 -6.36 7.68 -10.76
N GLU A 29 -5.42 7.69 -11.70
CA GLU A 29 -5.52 8.47 -12.94
C GLU A 29 -6.67 7.99 -13.84
N LYS A 30 -6.85 6.66 -13.95
CA LYS A 30 -7.80 6.08 -14.91
C LYS A 30 -9.22 5.87 -14.36
N TYR A 31 -9.34 5.56 -13.08
CA TYR A 31 -10.60 5.11 -12.46
C TYR A 31 -11.04 5.96 -11.27
N GLY A 32 -10.16 6.79 -10.71
CA GLY A 32 -10.44 7.55 -9.50
C GLY A 32 -9.80 6.97 -8.25
N HIS A 33 -9.83 7.76 -7.19
CA HIS A 33 -9.14 7.47 -5.94
C HIS A 33 -9.79 6.31 -5.16
N GLU A 34 -11.10 6.15 -5.29
CA GLU A 34 -11.92 5.14 -4.62
C GLU A 34 -11.61 3.69 -5.05
N PHE A 35 -10.91 3.49 -6.18
CA PHE A 35 -10.52 2.18 -6.70
C PHE A 35 -9.08 1.78 -6.34
N ASN A 36 -8.34 2.64 -5.64
CA ASN A 36 -6.89 2.53 -5.51
C ASN A 36 -6.41 1.47 -4.49
N SER A 37 -7.31 0.65 -3.93
CA SER A 37 -6.96 -0.36 -2.93
C SER A 37 -6.55 -1.68 -3.56
N TRP A 38 -5.26 -2.02 -3.44
CA TRP A 38 -4.74 -3.30 -3.88
C TRP A 38 -5.35 -4.45 -3.09
N ARG A 39 -5.57 -4.28 -1.78
CA ARG A 39 -6.18 -5.31 -0.93
C ARG A 39 -7.55 -5.79 -1.45
N TYR A 40 -8.36 -4.88 -1.98
CA TYR A 40 -9.72 -5.17 -2.45
C TYR A 40 -9.83 -5.47 -3.95
N SER A 41 -8.74 -5.33 -4.70
CA SER A 41 -8.71 -5.62 -6.13
C SER A 41 -8.83 -7.12 -6.43
N LYS A 42 -9.42 -7.46 -7.57
CA LYS A 42 -9.56 -8.85 -8.06
C LYS A 42 -8.41 -9.21 -9.00
N GLU A 43 -8.18 -10.52 -9.17
CA GLU A 43 -7.18 -11.05 -10.13
C GLU A 43 -5.78 -10.44 -9.93
N ARG A 44 -5.41 -10.26 -8.65
CA ARG A 44 -4.15 -9.63 -8.26
C ARG A 44 -2.97 -10.51 -8.65
N ASN A 45 -2.07 -9.92 -9.43
CA ASN A 45 -0.84 -10.56 -9.82
C ASN A 45 0.34 -9.58 -9.72
N VAL A 46 1.47 -10.08 -9.25
CA VAL A 46 2.73 -9.34 -9.18
C VAL A 46 3.79 -10.14 -9.92
N ASP A 47 4.22 -9.63 -11.07
CA ASP A 47 5.30 -10.23 -11.86
C ASP A 47 6.61 -9.50 -11.56
N CYS A 48 7.54 -10.19 -10.90
CA CYS A 48 8.86 -9.65 -10.59
C CYS A 48 9.94 -10.44 -11.34
N LYS A 49 10.69 -9.75 -12.21
CA LYS A 49 11.78 -10.33 -13.01
C LYS A 49 13.10 -9.71 -12.63
N GLU A 50 14.12 -10.55 -12.48
CA GLU A 50 15.51 -10.10 -12.29
C GLU A 50 16.24 -10.11 -13.63
N SER A 51 16.90 -9.00 -13.96
CA SER A 51 17.80 -8.91 -15.12
C SER A 51 19.03 -8.08 -14.74
N GLY A 52 20.21 -8.69 -14.83
CA GLY A 52 21.48 -8.01 -14.53
C GLY A 52 21.56 -7.44 -13.11
N GLY A 53 21.03 -8.16 -12.11
CA GLY A 53 21.00 -7.71 -10.72
C GLY A 53 20.03 -6.57 -10.43
N LYS A 54 19.08 -6.30 -11.34
CA LYS A 54 17.98 -5.34 -11.15
C LYS A 54 16.66 -6.09 -11.14
N TRP A 55 15.84 -5.79 -10.14
CA TRP A 55 14.49 -6.31 -10.05
C TRP A 55 13.53 -5.35 -10.74
N THR A 56 12.67 -5.90 -11.60
CA THR A 56 11.55 -5.20 -12.23
C THR A 56 10.26 -5.85 -11.79
N CYS A 57 9.44 -5.14 -11.01
CA CYS A 57 8.15 -5.63 -10.57
C CYS A 57 7.00 -4.87 -11.25
N THR A 58 6.04 -5.61 -11.79
CA THR A 58 4.81 -5.10 -12.40
C THR A 58 3.60 -5.67 -11.68
N ARG A 59 2.66 -4.80 -11.29
CA ARG A 59 1.40 -5.22 -10.68
C ARG A 59 0.27 -5.09 -11.67
N THR A 60 -0.55 -6.13 -11.75
CA THR A 60 -1.78 -6.15 -12.54
C THR A 60 -2.94 -6.62 -11.66
N ALA A 61 -4.05 -5.90 -11.71
CA ALA A 61 -5.28 -6.31 -11.05
C ALA A 61 -6.48 -5.64 -11.71
N VAL A 62 -7.67 -6.16 -11.42
CA VAL A 62 -8.95 -5.50 -11.69
C VAL A 62 -9.28 -4.61 -10.49
N PRO A 63 -9.20 -3.27 -10.63
CA PRO A 63 -9.49 -2.34 -9.54
C PRO A 63 -10.93 -2.51 -9.07
N CYS A 64 -11.14 -2.42 -7.76
CA CYS A 64 -12.46 -2.51 -7.14
C CYS A 64 -12.63 -1.36 -6.17
N ILE A 65 -13.85 -0.85 -6.03
CA ILE A 65 -14.16 0.18 -5.03
C ILE A 65 -13.79 -0.38 -3.65
N ASP A 66 -12.97 0.37 -2.92
CA ASP A 66 -12.63 0.05 -1.54
C ASP A 66 -13.92 -0.06 -0.71
N LYS A 67 -14.05 -1.09 0.13
CA LYS A 67 -15.20 -1.23 1.03
C LYS A 67 -15.40 0.01 1.90
N LEU A 68 -14.33 0.74 2.23
CA LEU A 68 -14.42 2.03 2.92
C LEU A 68 -15.15 3.07 2.07
N HIS A 69 -14.85 3.16 0.76
CA HIS A 69 -15.56 4.03 -0.18
C HIS A 69 -17.00 3.58 -0.47
N GLN A 70 -17.28 2.27 -0.45
CA GLN A 70 -18.65 1.77 -0.52
C GLN A 70 -19.49 2.21 0.68
N LEU A 71 -18.88 2.28 1.87
CA LEU A 71 -19.54 2.72 3.10
C LEU A 71 -19.61 4.24 3.23
N THR A 72 -18.57 4.97 2.79
CA THR A 72 -18.54 6.45 2.86
C THR A 72 -19.23 7.13 1.67
N GLY A 73 -19.49 6.42 0.56
CA GLY A 73 -20.39 6.90 -0.50
C GLY A 73 -21.80 7.20 0.01
N ALA A 74 -22.22 6.54 1.11
CA ALA A 74 -23.47 6.82 1.83
C ALA A 74 -23.33 7.89 2.93
N ALA A 75 -22.11 8.24 3.34
CA ALA A 75 -21.80 9.24 4.37
C ALA A 75 -20.98 10.38 3.76
N LYS A 76 -21.58 11.14 2.83
CA LYS A 76 -20.98 12.34 2.24
C LYS A 76 -20.92 13.55 3.18
N GLU A 77 -21.30 13.41 4.44
CA GLU A 77 -21.19 14.49 5.42
C GLU A 77 -20.23 14.09 6.55
N ALA A 78 -19.23 14.96 6.79
CA ALA A 78 -18.18 14.93 7.83
C ALA A 78 -16.76 14.54 7.41
N ILE A 79 -16.33 14.77 6.16
CA ILE A 79 -14.88 14.93 5.90
C ILE A 79 -14.47 16.30 6.44
N LYS A 80 -14.16 16.39 7.75
CA LYS A 80 -13.23 17.43 8.21
C LYS A 80 -12.00 17.31 7.30
N LYS A 81 -11.53 18.43 6.74
CA LYS A 81 -10.28 18.46 5.96
C LYS A 81 -9.17 18.01 6.90
N LYS A 82 -8.91 16.70 6.95
CA LYS A 82 -7.79 16.14 7.69
C LYS A 82 -6.53 16.73 7.10
N GLU A 83 -5.68 17.27 7.96
CA GLU A 83 -4.36 17.72 7.52
C GLU A 83 -3.54 16.47 7.20
N CYS A 84 -3.29 16.25 5.91
CA CYS A 84 -2.58 15.09 5.39
C CYS A 84 -1.27 15.52 4.74
N LYS A 85 -0.26 14.66 4.84
CA LYS A 85 0.97 14.82 4.05
C LYS A 85 0.68 14.59 2.57
N THR A 86 1.54 15.12 1.70
CA THR A 86 1.41 14.99 0.25
C THR A 86 1.92 13.65 -0.26
N GLU A 87 2.90 13.07 0.42
CA GLU A 87 3.54 11.81 0.05
C GLU A 87 2.99 10.64 0.87
N SER A 88 2.80 9.51 0.19
CA SER A 88 2.55 8.23 0.84
C SER A 88 3.88 7.57 1.18
N LEU A 89 3.96 6.95 2.36
CA LEU A 89 5.10 6.14 2.78
C LEU A 89 4.73 4.67 2.73
N SER A 90 5.73 3.82 2.47
CA SER A 90 5.57 2.38 2.56
C SER A 90 6.69 1.73 3.38
N SER A 91 6.32 0.79 4.23
CA SER A 91 7.28 0.16 5.15
C SER A 91 7.01 -1.33 5.29
N TYR A 92 8.07 -2.12 5.25
CA TYR A 92 8.00 -3.55 5.50
C TYR A 92 7.91 -3.85 6.99
N GLY A 93 7.07 -4.81 7.33
CA GLY A 93 7.06 -5.43 8.64
C GLY A 93 8.09 -6.55 8.76
N ALA A 94 8.41 -6.90 10.01
CA ALA A 94 9.09 -8.15 10.31
C ALA A 94 8.29 -9.36 9.79
N ARG A 95 9.01 -10.40 9.38
CA ARG A 95 8.42 -11.66 8.92
C ARG A 95 7.75 -12.37 10.10
N LYS A 96 6.54 -12.88 9.90
CA LYS A 96 5.79 -13.62 10.94
C LYS A 96 5.15 -14.87 10.36
N LYS A 97 4.91 -15.88 11.19
CA LYS A 97 4.25 -17.12 10.77
C LYS A 97 2.82 -16.83 10.30
N TYR A 98 2.10 -15.98 11.02
CA TYR A 98 0.71 -15.66 10.73
C TYR A 98 0.56 -14.31 10.04
N ARG A 99 -0.35 -14.27 9.06
CA ARG A 99 -0.65 -13.05 8.29
C ARG A 99 -1.02 -11.88 9.19
N MET A 100 -1.90 -12.08 10.17
CA MET A 100 -2.34 -11.01 11.08
C MET A 100 -1.18 -10.37 11.85
N GLU A 101 -0.20 -11.18 12.28
CA GLU A 101 1.00 -10.66 12.95
C GLU A 101 1.90 -9.91 11.97
N ALA A 102 2.07 -10.41 10.75
CA ALA A 102 2.84 -9.74 9.71
C ALA A 102 2.21 -8.38 9.32
N GLU A 103 0.89 -8.29 9.26
CA GLU A 103 0.15 -7.04 9.04
C GLU A 103 0.42 -6.04 10.16
N LYS A 104 0.32 -6.45 11.42
CA LYS A 104 0.66 -5.59 12.58
C LYS A 104 2.10 -5.09 12.54
N GLN A 105 3.04 -5.94 12.14
CA GLN A 105 4.45 -5.54 12.01
C GLN A 105 4.66 -4.54 10.88
N ALA A 106 3.93 -4.66 9.77
CA ALA A 106 4.02 -3.72 8.66
C ALA A 106 3.46 -2.35 9.05
N ILE A 107 2.31 -2.32 9.74
CA ILE A 107 1.74 -1.10 10.32
C ILE A 107 2.75 -0.44 11.29
N TYR A 108 3.33 -1.23 12.20
CA TYR A 108 4.32 -0.72 13.14
C TYR A 108 5.57 -0.15 12.45
N GLY A 109 6.05 -0.82 11.40
CA GLY A 109 7.15 -0.30 10.57
C GLY A 109 6.81 1.04 9.92
N TRP A 110 5.58 1.17 9.41
CA TRP A 110 5.10 2.43 8.83
C TRP A 110 5.02 3.55 9.87
N GLU A 111 4.52 3.26 11.07
CA GLU A 111 4.46 4.23 12.17
C GLU A 111 5.86 4.70 12.60
N ILE A 112 6.86 3.81 12.61
CA ILE A 112 8.25 4.19 12.88
C ILE A 112 8.77 5.16 11.81
N ASP A 113 8.61 4.83 10.53
CA ASP A 113 9.14 5.64 9.43
C ASP A 113 8.44 7.01 9.37
N VAL A 114 7.12 7.05 9.57
CA VAL A 114 6.37 8.31 9.66
C VAL A 114 6.82 9.11 10.87
N ARG A 115 7.03 8.47 12.02
CA ARG A 115 7.51 9.15 13.23
C ARG A 115 8.87 9.78 13.02
N GLN A 116 9.79 9.08 12.35
CA GLN A 116 11.11 9.60 12.02
C GLN A 116 11.05 10.77 11.04
N LYS A 117 10.14 10.73 10.07
CA LYS A 117 10.06 11.72 9.00
C LYS A 117 9.22 12.95 9.34
N HIS A 118 8.13 12.78 10.07
CA HIS A 118 7.09 13.80 10.24
C HIS A 118 6.72 14.07 11.71
N GLY A 119 7.09 13.22 12.65
CA GLY A 119 6.73 13.38 14.07
C GLY A 119 5.74 12.33 14.57
N LYS A 120 5.64 12.19 15.90
CA LYS A 120 4.85 11.13 16.56
C LYS A 120 3.35 11.27 16.31
N GLU A 121 2.87 12.50 16.21
CA GLU A 121 1.47 12.87 16.00
C GLU A 121 0.94 12.43 14.62
N TRP A 122 1.82 12.29 13.63
CA TRP A 122 1.50 11.81 12.29
C TRP A 122 1.49 10.28 12.19
N ALA A 123 2.18 9.61 13.11
CA ALA A 123 2.45 8.17 13.11
C ALA A 123 1.30 7.35 13.72
N VAL A 124 0.06 7.61 13.29
CA VAL A 124 -1.13 6.91 13.75
C VAL A 124 -1.83 6.29 12.55
N TRP A 125 -1.70 4.96 12.38
CA TRP A 125 -2.26 4.26 11.23
C TRP A 125 -3.77 4.48 11.04
N ALA A 126 -4.53 4.55 12.14
CA ALA A 126 -5.98 4.77 12.10
C ALA A 126 -6.39 6.13 11.51
N ASN A 127 -5.49 7.12 11.52
CA ASN A 127 -5.74 8.43 10.93
C ASN A 127 -5.32 8.49 9.46
N ALA A 128 -4.48 7.56 9.03
CA ALA A 128 -3.92 7.55 7.69
C ALA A 128 -5.01 7.34 6.64
N VAL A 129 -4.86 8.05 5.52
CA VAL A 129 -5.70 7.86 4.33
C VAL A 129 -4.94 7.01 3.32
N ASP A 130 -5.64 6.49 2.32
CA ASP A 130 -5.00 5.64 1.29
C ASP A 130 -4.32 4.39 1.86
N ALA A 131 -4.74 3.96 3.05
CA ALA A 131 -4.14 2.88 3.78
C ALA A 131 -4.37 1.54 3.07
N ASP A 132 -3.27 0.82 2.82
CA ASP A 132 -3.27 -0.46 2.13
C ASP A 132 -2.18 -1.35 2.71
N ILE A 133 -2.43 -2.66 2.69
CA ILE A 133 -1.48 -3.66 3.18
C ILE A 133 -1.44 -4.80 2.18
N ASP A 134 -0.24 -5.06 1.67
CA ASP A 134 0.02 -6.17 0.77
C ASP A 134 0.93 -7.20 1.44
N CYS A 135 0.52 -8.47 1.40
CA CYS A 135 1.20 -9.55 2.10
C CYS A 135 1.56 -10.66 1.12
N ARG A 136 2.78 -11.18 1.25
CA ARG A 136 3.25 -12.34 0.48
C ARG A 136 3.74 -13.45 1.40
N GLY A 137 3.45 -14.68 1.01
CA GLY A 137 4.08 -15.86 1.59
C GLY A 137 5.54 -15.95 1.14
N LEU A 138 6.42 -16.34 2.04
CA LEU A 138 7.84 -16.57 1.80
C LEU A 138 8.14 -18.07 1.92
N LYS A 139 9.24 -18.50 1.30
CA LYS A 139 9.78 -19.84 1.52
C LYS A 139 10.04 -20.05 3.02
N GLY A 140 9.59 -21.19 3.56
CA GLY A 140 9.66 -21.48 4.99
C GLY A 140 8.40 -21.13 5.79
N GLY A 141 7.27 -20.84 5.14
CA GLY A 141 5.96 -20.68 5.79
C GLY A 141 5.75 -19.35 6.52
N ASN A 142 6.70 -18.43 6.42
CA ASN A 142 6.55 -17.08 6.94
C ASN A 142 5.82 -16.18 5.95
N THR A 143 5.11 -15.18 6.47
CA THR A 143 4.48 -14.11 5.73
C THR A 143 5.23 -12.81 5.99
N GLN A 144 5.39 -11.99 4.95
CA GLN A 144 5.87 -10.62 5.07
C GLN A 144 4.86 -9.68 4.41
N CYS A 145 4.54 -8.61 5.12
CA CYS A 145 3.64 -7.58 4.63
C CYS A 145 4.36 -6.25 4.48
N ILE A 146 3.84 -5.43 3.57
CA ILE A 146 4.17 -4.03 3.42
C ILE A 146 2.91 -3.20 3.66
N ALA A 147 3.04 -2.18 4.51
CA ALA A 147 2.00 -1.20 4.75
C ALA A 147 2.31 0.06 3.96
N LEU A 148 1.29 0.64 3.31
CA LEU A 148 1.39 1.86 2.54
C LEU A 148 0.23 2.77 2.94
N ALA A 149 0.53 4.01 3.31
CA ALA A 149 -0.51 5.00 3.59
C ALA A 149 0.06 6.43 3.55
N THR A 150 -0.84 7.40 3.48
CA THR A 150 -0.55 8.82 3.65
C THR A 150 -0.89 9.23 5.08
N ALA A 151 0.10 9.78 5.79
CA ALA A 151 -0.07 10.21 7.18
C ALA A 151 -0.97 11.45 7.27
N CYS A 152 -1.92 11.42 8.20
CA CYS A 152 -2.81 12.53 8.49
C CYS A 152 -2.99 12.74 9.99
N LEU A 153 -3.29 13.97 10.38
CA LEU A 153 -3.79 14.29 11.71
C LEU A 153 -5.29 13.93 11.83
N PRO A 154 -5.81 13.75 13.07
CA PRO A 154 -7.22 13.46 13.35
C PRO A 154 -8.22 14.44 12.71
#